data_AF-A0A3D0TMX1-F1
#
_entry.id   AF-A0A3D0TMX1-F1
#
_cell.length_a   1.000
_cell.length_b   1.000
_cell.length_c   1.000
_cell.angle_alpha   90.00
_cell.angle_beta   90.00
_cell.angle_gamma   90.00
#
_symmetry.space_group_name_H-M   'P 1'
#
loop_
_entity.id
_entity.type
_entity.pdbx_description
1 polymer ?
#
loop_
_entity_poly.entity_id
_entity_poly.type
_entity_poly.pdbx_seq_one_letter_code
_entity_poly.pdbx_strand_id
1 'polypeptide(L)'
;MFTTRYRWETNAAVSDFVRHSPIAPMAAALVGSPSVRFYFDHLLVKEPHTPDPTPWHQDIGYWPFLGRQIVSAWVPMTAAGVDDSSLEFVRGSHSWNAYYAPESFDGKAGWAEDFAGEPMPDIAAARAEPDCPYEIVGFDVEPGDAIFFSAWTLHWSPGNSGERRRVALSTRWLGEDTTWFPHAGCDPTVTQDDTTAVPGEYPADDDRFPLIYDARTDGDAAPAGAPASA
;
A
#
# COMPACT_ATOMS: atom_id res chain seq x y z
N MET A 1 1.25 14.00 12.84
CA MET A 1 1.53 12.71 12.18
C MET A 1 3.05 12.45 12.15
N PHE A 2 3.49 11.22 12.39
CA PHE A 2 4.88 10.78 12.19
C PHE A 2 4.90 9.64 11.19
N THR A 3 5.88 9.63 10.30
CA THR A 3 6.07 8.52 9.38
C THR A 3 7.53 8.27 9.03
N THR A 4 7.88 7.03 8.74
CA THR A 4 9.22 6.65 8.25
C THR A 4 9.12 5.45 7.30
N ARG A 5 10.09 5.29 6.42
CA ARG A 5 10.07 4.31 5.33
C ARG A 5 11.39 3.51 5.30
N TYR A 6 11.40 2.40 4.56
CA TYR A 6 12.58 1.57 4.32
C TYR A 6 13.22 1.03 5.62
N ARG A 7 12.41 0.72 6.64
CA ARG A 7 12.91 0.18 7.90
C ARG A 7 13.40 -1.26 7.75
N TRP A 8 12.91 -2.01 6.76
CA TRP A 8 13.31 -3.39 6.48
C TRP A 8 14.83 -3.55 6.26
N GLU A 9 15.51 -2.52 5.76
CA GLU A 9 16.95 -2.52 5.50
C GLU A 9 17.79 -2.44 6.78
N THR A 10 17.25 -1.81 7.84
CA THR A 10 18.04 -1.46 9.04
C THR A 10 17.43 -1.96 10.35
N ASN A 11 16.18 -2.41 10.34
CA ASN A 11 15.47 -2.91 11.51
C ASN A 11 15.19 -4.41 11.35
N ALA A 12 15.80 -5.22 12.23
CA ALA A 12 15.70 -6.68 12.16
C ALA A 12 14.26 -7.20 12.27
N ALA A 13 13.39 -6.58 13.08
CA ALA A 13 12.01 -7.03 13.24
C ALA A 13 11.17 -6.76 11.98
N VAL A 14 11.37 -5.61 11.33
CA VAL A 14 10.71 -5.31 10.05
C VAL A 14 11.24 -6.21 8.94
N SER A 15 12.55 -6.45 8.90
CA SER A 15 13.17 -7.37 7.94
C SER A 15 12.63 -8.80 8.09
N ASP A 16 12.54 -9.29 9.33
CA ASP A 16 11.99 -10.61 9.65
C ASP A 16 10.51 -10.72 9.27
N PHE A 17 9.71 -9.71 9.60
CA PHE A 17 8.31 -9.65 9.19
C PHE A 17 8.15 -9.71 7.66
N VAL A 18 8.93 -8.93 6.92
CA VAL A 18 8.87 -8.93 5.44
C VAL A 18 9.27 -10.28 4.87
N ARG A 19 10.34 -10.90 5.38
CA ARG A 19 10.94 -12.10 4.78
C ARG A 19 10.28 -13.41 5.19
N HIS A 20 9.77 -13.50 6.42
CA HIS A 20 9.38 -14.77 7.02
C HIS A 20 7.94 -14.84 7.53
N SER A 21 7.21 -13.72 7.53
CA SER A 21 5.78 -13.76 7.86
C SER A 21 4.95 -14.29 6.68
N PRO A 22 3.69 -14.73 6.90
CA PRO A 22 2.83 -15.20 5.82
C PRO A 22 2.33 -14.07 4.89
N ILE A 23 2.76 -12.82 5.07
CA ILE A 23 2.26 -11.68 4.30
C ILE A 23 2.59 -11.79 2.81
N ALA A 24 3.77 -12.31 2.45
CA ALA A 24 4.21 -12.43 1.07
C ALA A 24 3.40 -13.47 0.26
N PRO A 25 3.20 -14.72 0.73
CA PRO A 25 2.33 -15.66 0.03
C PRO A 25 0.87 -15.19 -0.03
N MET A 26 0.37 -14.49 1.00
CA MET A 26 -0.97 -13.87 0.96
C MET A 26 -1.05 -12.79 -0.12
N ALA A 27 -0.06 -11.90 -0.20
CA ALA A 27 0.02 -10.86 -1.22
C ALA A 27 0.01 -11.48 -2.63
N ALA A 28 0.87 -12.50 -2.87
CA ALA A 28 0.94 -13.23 -4.13
C ALA A 28 -0.41 -13.83 -4.54
N ALA A 29 -1.07 -14.52 -3.61
CA ALA A 29 -2.38 -15.12 -3.86
C ALA A 29 -3.44 -14.06 -4.19
N LEU A 30 -3.47 -12.93 -3.49
CA LEU A 30 -4.45 -11.87 -3.70
C LEU A 30 -4.30 -11.14 -5.03
N VAL A 31 -3.06 -10.96 -5.51
CA VAL A 31 -2.81 -10.38 -6.84
C VAL A 31 -2.83 -11.41 -7.97
N GLY A 32 -3.01 -12.70 -7.65
CA GLY A 32 -3.00 -13.78 -8.62
C GLY A 32 -1.64 -13.97 -9.31
N SER A 33 -0.54 -13.69 -8.59
CA SER A 33 0.83 -13.85 -9.09
C SER A 33 1.47 -15.09 -8.46
N PRO A 34 2.24 -15.89 -9.20
CA PRO A 34 2.97 -17.01 -8.61
C PRO A 34 4.09 -16.54 -7.68
N SER A 35 4.59 -15.33 -7.88
CA SER A 35 5.68 -14.74 -7.10
C SER A 35 5.42 -13.27 -6.76
N VAL A 36 6.06 -12.78 -5.70
CA VAL A 36 6.07 -11.35 -5.36
C VAL A 36 7.45 -10.88 -4.94
N ARG A 37 7.82 -9.71 -5.43
CA ARG A 37 8.94 -8.91 -4.95
C ARG A 37 8.47 -7.91 -3.92
N PHE A 38 9.35 -7.56 -2.99
CA PHE A 38 9.09 -6.52 -2.00
C PHE A 38 9.68 -5.19 -2.46
N TYR A 39 8.90 -4.12 -2.36
CA TYR A 39 9.37 -2.77 -2.69
C TYR A 39 9.83 -2.01 -1.44
N PHE A 40 8.92 -1.64 -0.54
CA PHE A 40 9.29 -0.97 0.71
C PHE A 40 8.22 -1.13 1.80
N ASP A 41 8.61 -0.81 3.04
CA ASP A 41 7.73 -0.61 4.17
C ASP A 41 7.57 0.87 4.55
N HIS A 42 6.41 1.20 5.09
CA HIS A 42 6.02 2.52 5.56
C HIS A 42 5.39 2.40 6.95
N LEU A 43 6.10 2.87 7.98
CA LEU A 43 5.59 2.94 9.35
C LEU A 43 4.84 4.25 9.56
N LEU A 44 3.53 4.15 9.76
CA LEU A 44 2.61 5.29 9.85
C LEU A 44 2.06 5.43 11.28
N VAL A 45 2.36 6.57 11.91
CA VAL A 45 1.92 6.88 13.28
C VAL A 45 1.06 8.14 13.31
N LYS A 46 -0.16 8.01 13.85
CA LYS A 46 -1.01 9.14 14.21
C LYS A 46 -1.15 9.17 15.73
N GLU A 47 -0.59 10.19 16.38
CA GLU A 47 -0.78 10.41 17.83
C GLU A 47 -2.25 10.76 18.12
N PRO A 48 -2.72 10.58 19.37
CA PRO A 48 -4.05 11.04 19.77
C PRO A 48 -4.30 12.48 19.34
N HIS A 49 -5.50 12.77 18.87
CA HIS A 49 -5.94 14.09 18.41
C HIS A 49 -5.15 14.66 17.22
N THR A 50 -4.46 13.82 16.43
CA THR A 50 -3.84 14.27 15.17
C THR A 50 -4.94 14.69 14.20
N PRO A 51 -5.04 15.97 13.78
CA PRO A 51 -6.12 16.41 12.90
C PRO A 51 -5.87 16.02 11.44
N ASP A 52 -4.59 15.90 11.05
CA ASP A 52 -4.18 15.70 9.67
C ASP A 52 -4.62 14.32 9.16
N PRO A 53 -5.46 14.28 8.12
CA PRO A 53 -5.82 13.02 7.51
C PRO A 53 -4.76 12.53 6.52
N THR A 54 -4.97 11.33 6.01
CA THR A 54 -4.37 10.88 4.76
C THR A 54 -5.43 11.03 3.66
N PRO A 55 -5.32 12.01 2.74
CA PRO A 55 -6.31 12.33 1.72
C PRO A 55 -6.65 11.14 0.83
N TRP A 56 -7.76 11.24 0.10
CA TRP A 56 -8.13 10.24 -0.91
C TRP A 56 -7.06 10.16 -1.98
N HIS A 57 -6.59 8.95 -2.27
CA HIS A 57 -5.58 8.74 -3.29
C HIS A 57 -5.56 7.32 -3.85
N GLN A 58 -4.89 7.15 -4.99
CA GLN A 58 -4.35 5.87 -5.42
C GLN A 58 -2.87 5.80 -5.06
N ASP A 59 -2.42 4.62 -4.71
CA ASP A 59 -1.03 4.35 -4.34
C ASP A 59 -0.13 4.29 -5.60
N ILE A 60 -0.67 3.82 -6.74
CA ILE A 60 0.10 3.57 -7.97
C ILE A 60 0.84 4.81 -8.49
N GLY A 61 0.20 5.98 -8.49
CA GLY A 61 0.78 7.21 -9.06
C GLY A 61 1.99 7.73 -8.28
N TYR A 62 2.17 7.27 -7.04
CA TYR A 62 3.29 7.68 -6.20
C TYR A 62 4.57 6.90 -6.50
N TRP A 63 4.53 5.75 -7.18
CA TRP A 63 5.69 4.86 -7.24
C TRP A 63 6.24 4.71 -8.65
N PRO A 64 7.55 4.43 -8.80
CA PRO A 64 8.18 4.19 -10.09
C PRO A 64 7.84 2.80 -10.66
N PHE A 65 6.57 2.39 -10.61
CA PHE A 65 6.08 1.09 -11.07
C PHE A 65 4.75 1.21 -11.80
N LEU A 66 4.55 0.36 -12.79
CA LEU A 66 3.27 0.23 -13.49
C LEU A 66 2.88 -1.25 -13.62
N GLY A 67 1.61 -1.58 -13.40
CA GLY A 67 1.10 -2.95 -13.42
C GLY A 67 -0.20 -3.05 -12.63
N ARG A 68 -0.90 -4.18 -12.68
CA ARG A 68 -2.12 -4.44 -11.90
C ARG A 68 -1.85 -5.29 -10.66
N GLN A 69 -0.80 -6.09 -10.65
CA GLN A 69 -0.44 -6.98 -9.55
C GLN A 69 0.39 -6.29 -8.46
N ILE A 70 0.06 -5.03 -8.15
CA ILE A 70 0.71 -4.27 -7.10
C ILE A 70 -0.26 -4.15 -5.92
N VAL A 71 0.15 -4.63 -4.75
CA VAL A 71 -0.68 -4.68 -3.55
C VAL A 71 0.02 -4.09 -2.34
N SER A 72 -0.75 -3.32 -1.59
CA SER A 72 -0.40 -2.81 -0.28
C SER A 72 -0.95 -3.76 0.78
N ALA A 73 -0.14 -4.16 1.75
CA ALA A 73 -0.59 -4.85 2.94
C ALA A 73 -0.40 -3.92 4.15
N TRP A 74 -1.50 -3.46 4.73
CA TRP A 74 -1.54 -2.56 5.88
C TRP A 74 -1.85 -3.37 7.14
N VAL A 75 -0.93 -3.34 8.10
CA VAL A 75 -0.97 -4.16 9.31
C VAL A 75 -0.99 -3.24 10.54
N PRO A 76 -2.11 -3.17 11.28
CA PRO A 76 -2.20 -2.41 12.52
C PRO A 76 -1.33 -3.03 13.62
N MET A 77 -0.54 -2.19 14.28
CA MET A 77 0.16 -2.54 15.52
C MET A 77 -0.62 -2.10 16.77
N THR A 78 -1.69 -1.33 16.57
CA THR A 78 -2.63 -0.87 17.58
C THR A 78 -4.03 -0.95 17.00
N ALA A 79 -5.05 -1.13 17.86
CA ALA A 79 -6.45 -1.02 17.45
C ALA A 79 -6.72 0.30 16.72
N ALA A 80 -7.55 0.26 15.68
CA ALA A 80 -7.99 1.43 14.93
C ALA A 80 -9.44 1.23 14.46
N GLY A 81 -10.30 2.21 14.75
CA GLY A 81 -11.68 2.22 14.28
C GLY A 81 -11.84 3.00 12.99
N VAL A 82 -12.80 2.64 12.15
CA VAL A 82 -13.14 3.37 10.91
C VAL A 82 -13.47 4.83 11.22
N ASP A 83 -14.22 5.05 12.29
CA ASP A 83 -14.68 6.37 12.70
C ASP A 83 -13.53 7.27 13.22
N ASP A 84 -12.43 6.68 13.69
CA ASP A 84 -11.40 7.41 14.43
C ASP A 84 -10.02 7.48 13.78
N SER A 85 -9.55 6.44 13.06
CA SER A 85 -8.15 6.36 12.62
C SER A 85 -7.79 5.25 11.61
N SER A 86 -8.71 4.33 11.30
CA SER A 86 -8.53 3.22 10.34
C SER A 86 -8.61 3.70 8.88
N LEU A 87 -8.64 2.77 7.93
CA LEU A 87 -8.74 3.05 6.49
C LEU A 87 -10.19 2.96 6.00
N GLU A 88 -10.51 3.79 5.02
CA GLU A 88 -11.70 3.63 4.17
C GLU A 88 -11.28 3.52 2.69
N PHE A 89 -12.15 2.89 1.90
CA PHE A 89 -11.92 2.56 0.50
C PHE A 89 -13.18 2.85 -0.32
N VAL A 90 -13.02 3.19 -1.59
CA VAL A 90 -14.13 3.13 -2.55
C VAL A 90 -14.18 1.74 -3.17
N ARG A 91 -15.26 0.99 -2.92
CA ARG A 91 -15.39 -0.38 -3.42
C ARG A 91 -15.33 -0.39 -4.95
N GLY A 92 -14.49 -1.28 -5.49
CA GLY A 92 -14.38 -1.51 -6.93
C GLY A 92 -13.57 -0.47 -7.70
N SER A 93 -13.05 0.59 -7.05
CA SER A 93 -12.38 1.68 -7.76
C SER A 93 -11.09 1.27 -8.47
N HIS A 94 -10.44 0.21 -8.01
CA HIS A 94 -9.27 -0.39 -8.68
C HIS A 94 -9.55 -0.85 -10.12
N SER A 95 -10.83 -1.05 -10.48
CA SER A 95 -11.26 -1.47 -11.81
C SER A 95 -11.74 -0.31 -12.70
N TRP A 96 -11.67 0.94 -12.24
CA TRP A 96 -12.15 2.09 -13.02
C TRP A 96 -11.25 2.46 -14.20
N ASN A 97 -10.06 1.86 -14.30
CA ASN A 97 -9.05 2.19 -15.31
C ASN A 97 -8.67 3.68 -15.33
N ALA A 98 -8.82 4.37 -14.20
CA ALA A 98 -8.37 5.74 -14.00
C ALA A 98 -6.99 5.76 -13.35
N TYR A 99 -6.12 6.62 -13.86
CA TYR A 99 -4.78 6.86 -13.32
C TYR A 99 -4.69 8.29 -12.82
N TYR A 100 -4.96 8.46 -11.53
CA TYR A 100 -5.02 9.78 -10.93
C TYR A 100 -3.65 10.27 -10.49
N ALA A 101 -3.45 11.58 -10.56
CA ALA A 101 -2.25 12.23 -10.11
C ALA A 101 -2.03 12.01 -8.61
N PRO A 102 -0.79 11.74 -8.17
CA PRO A 102 -0.46 11.77 -6.76
C PRO A 102 -0.69 13.18 -6.21
N GLU A 103 -1.22 13.26 -4.99
CA GLU A 103 -1.36 14.53 -4.27
C GLU A 103 -0.25 14.71 -3.25
N SER A 104 0.19 15.96 -3.07
CA SER A 104 1.10 16.30 -1.97
C SER A 104 0.36 16.27 -0.64
N PHE A 105 0.82 15.41 0.28
CA PHE A 105 0.20 15.20 1.59
C PHE A 105 0.37 16.37 2.57
N ASP A 106 1.24 17.34 2.28
CA ASP A 106 1.50 18.50 3.15
C ASP A 106 1.10 19.85 2.52
N GLY A 107 0.44 19.81 1.36
CA GLY A 107 -0.03 21.00 0.63
C GLY A 107 1.09 21.89 0.09
N LYS A 108 2.35 21.47 0.17
CA LYS A 108 3.48 22.16 -0.46
C LYS A 108 3.75 21.57 -1.83
N ALA A 109 4.35 22.40 -2.68
CA ALA A 109 4.94 21.97 -3.93
C ALA A 109 5.91 20.81 -3.68
N GLY A 110 5.45 19.62 -4.03
CA GLY A 110 6.19 18.37 -3.92
C GLY A 110 6.49 17.83 -5.30
N TRP A 111 7.27 16.77 -5.36
CA TRP A 111 7.60 16.07 -6.61
C TRP A 111 6.34 15.71 -7.43
N ALA A 112 5.20 15.48 -6.78
CA ALA A 112 3.91 15.20 -7.42
C ALA A 112 3.42 16.28 -8.41
N GLU A 113 3.88 17.53 -8.33
CA GLU A 113 3.45 18.62 -9.24
C GLU A 113 3.83 18.39 -10.70
N ASP A 114 4.90 17.65 -10.96
CA ASP A 114 5.37 17.37 -12.31
C ASP A 114 4.57 16.23 -12.98
N PHE A 115 3.61 15.62 -12.27
CA PHE A 115 2.78 14.55 -12.80
C PHE A 115 1.69 15.09 -13.74
N ALA A 116 1.67 14.58 -14.96
CA ALA A 116 0.61 14.86 -15.93
C ALA A 116 -0.44 13.74 -15.92
N GLY A 117 -1.55 13.94 -15.22
CA GLY A 117 -2.69 13.01 -15.26
C GLY A 117 -3.97 13.56 -14.67
N GLU A 118 -4.95 12.67 -14.47
CA GLU A 118 -6.29 13.06 -14.04
C GLU A 118 -6.28 13.49 -12.57
N PRO A 119 -6.95 14.60 -12.19
CA PRO A 119 -7.06 14.97 -10.78
C PRO A 119 -7.91 13.93 -10.02
N MET A 120 -7.65 13.80 -8.72
CA MET A 120 -8.47 12.96 -7.86
C MET A 120 -9.93 13.43 -7.87
N PRO A 121 -10.92 12.53 -8.02
CA PRO A 121 -12.31 12.89 -7.78
C PRO A 121 -12.48 13.35 -6.33
N ASP A 122 -13.29 14.38 -6.11
CA ASP A 122 -13.60 14.87 -4.76
C ASP A 122 -14.60 13.93 -4.06
N ILE A 123 -14.08 12.80 -3.57
CA ILE A 123 -14.84 11.78 -2.85
C ILE A 123 -15.44 12.35 -1.56
N ALA A 124 -14.76 13.30 -0.92
CA ALA A 124 -15.22 13.92 0.32
C ALA A 124 -16.46 14.80 0.09
N ALA A 125 -16.45 15.63 -0.94
CA ALA A 125 -17.63 16.40 -1.33
C ALA A 125 -18.78 15.49 -1.77
N ALA A 126 -18.50 14.48 -2.60
CA ALA A 126 -19.52 13.55 -3.06
C ALA A 126 -20.17 12.75 -1.90
N ARG A 127 -19.38 12.37 -0.88
CA ARG A 127 -19.88 11.71 0.33
C ARG A 127 -20.90 12.57 1.10
N ALA A 128 -20.77 13.89 1.05
CA ALA A 128 -21.66 14.81 1.76
C ALA A 128 -23.04 14.95 1.09
N GLU A 129 -23.18 14.52 -0.16
CA GLU A 129 -24.41 14.63 -0.93
C GLU A 129 -25.35 13.44 -0.69
N PRO A 130 -26.69 13.63 -0.70
CA PRO A 130 -27.66 12.56 -0.49
C PRO A 130 -27.59 11.41 -1.51
N ASP A 131 -27.08 11.69 -2.72
CA ASP A 131 -26.96 10.78 -3.84
C ASP A 131 -25.50 10.39 -4.14
N CYS A 132 -24.66 10.35 -3.10
CA CYS A 132 -23.26 9.90 -3.20
C CYS A 132 -23.14 8.64 -4.09
N PRO A 133 -22.39 8.72 -5.21
CA PRO A 133 -22.31 7.62 -6.17
C PRO A 133 -21.33 6.52 -5.75
N TYR A 134 -20.61 6.70 -4.64
CA TYR A 134 -19.54 5.83 -4.20
C TYR A 134 -19.99 4.92 -3.06
N GLU A 135 -19.76 3.62 -3.21
CA GLU A 135 -19.85 2.69 -2.08
C GLU A 135 -18.54 2.75 -1.28
N ILE A 136 -18.57 3.47 -0.16
CA ILE A 136 -17.42 3.63 0.73
C ILE A 136 -17.48 2.57 1.82
N VAL A 137 -16.38 1.85 2.01
CA VAL A 137 -16.25 0.77 2.99
C VAL A 137 -15.01 0.97 3.86
N GLY A 138 -15.10 0.61 5.12
CA GLY A 138 -13.98 0.61 6.07
C GLY A 138 -14.08 -0.59 7.01
N PHE A 139 -12.98 -0.88 7.70
CA PHE A 139 -12.92 -1.98 8.66
C PHE A 139 -12.30 -1.51 9.98
N ASP A 140 -12.95 -1.82 11.09
CA ASP A 140 -12.34 -1.78 12.41
C ASP A 140 -11.33 -2.91 12.48
N VAL A 141 -10.18 -2.63 13.08
CA VAL A 141 -9.05 -3.55 13.08
C VAL A 141 -8.32 -3.56 14.41
N GLU A 142 -7.81 -4.72 14.79
CA GLU A 142 -7.03 -5.00 15.98
C GLU A 142 -5.64 -5.53 15.62
N PRO A 143 -4.64 -5.46 16.52
CA PRO A 143 -3.34 -6.07 16.28
C PRO A 143 -3.48 -7.57 15.94
N GLY A 144 -2.93 -7.96 14.79
CA GLY A 144 -3.07 -9.31 14.23
C GLY A 144 -3.91 -9.36 12.95
N ASP A 145 -4.73 -8.34 12.70
CA ASP A 145 -5.42 -8.17 11.42
C ASP A 145 -4.46 -7.68 10.32
N ALA A 146 -4.92 -7.74 9.07
CA ALA A 146 -4.26 -7.12 7.94
C ALA A 146 -5.30 -6.72 6.88
N ILE A 147 -5.17 -5.52 6.33
CA ILE A 147 -5.95 -5.07 5.18
C ILE A 147 -5.05 -5.09 3.95
N PHE A 148 -5.46 -5.82 2.92
CA PHE A 148 -4.80 -5.82 1.63
C PHE A 148 -5.63 -5.06 0.61
N PHE A 149 -4.99 -4.21 -0.18
CA PHE A 149 -5.66 -3.46 -1.24
C PHE A 149 -4.72 -3.22 -2.42
N SER A 150 -5.28 -3.25 -3.63
CA SER A 150 -4.54 -2.94 -4.86
C SER A 150 -4.08 -1.48 -4.83
N ALA A 151 -2.90 -1.20 -5.40
CA ALA A 151 -2.39 0.16 -5.58
C ALA A 151 -3.32 1.08 -6.39
N TRP A 152 -4.27 0.50 -7.15
CA TRP A 152 -5.30 1.21 -7.91
C TRP A 152 -6.55 1.57 -7.08
N THR A 153 -6.66 1.04 -5.87
CA THR A 153 -7.80 1.29 -4.99
C THR A 153 -7.73 2.68 -4.40
N LEU A 154 -8.81 3.43 -4.54
CA LEU A 154 -8.98 4.71 -3.87
C LEU A 154 -9.18 4.45 -2.40
N HIS A 155 -8.33 5.07 -1.60
CA HIS A 155 -8.35 4.89 -0.16
C HIS A 155 -7.94 6.16 0.56
N TRP A 156 -8.32 6.24 1.83
CA TRP A 156 -8.14 7.39 2.70
C TRP A 156 -8.06 6.92 4.15
N SER A 157 -7.58 7.80 5.03
CA SER A 157 -7.68 7.63 6.48
C SER A 157 -7.99 8.98 7.12
N PRO A 158 -8.95 9.08 8.07
CA PRO A 158 -9.16 10.31 8.83
C PRO A 158 -7.93 10.68 9.64
N GLY A 159 -7.98 11.79 10.37
CA GLY A 159 -7.04 12.04 11.46
C GLY A 159 -7.03 10.91 12.49
N ASN A 160 -6.49 11.17 13.67
CA ASN A 160 -6.74 10.31 14.83
C ASN A 160 -7.52 11.12 15.84
N SER A 161 -8.84 10.94 15.87
CA SER A 161 -9.73 11.61 16.85
C SER A 161 -9.82 10.84 18.18
N GLY A 162 -9.20 9.66 18.26
CA GLY A 162 -9.19 8.82 19.45
C GLY A 162 -8.14 9.24 20.48
N GLU A 163 -8.24 8.62 21.66
CA GLU A 163 -7.34 8.86 22.80
C GLU A 163 -6.05 8.02 22.77
N ARG A 164 -5.96 7.08 21.82
CA ARG A 164 -4.82 6.16 21.70
C ARG A 164 -4.04 6.45 20.43
N ARG A 165 -2.72 6.26 20.49
CA ARG A 165 -1.86 6.31 19.30
C ARG A 165 -2.26 5.22 18.32
N ARG A 166 -2.44 5.57 17.04
CA ARG A 166 -2.57 4.62 15.93
C ARG A 166 -1.22 4.37 15.29
N VAL A 167 -0.79 3.11 15.25
CA VAL A 167 0.45 2.66 14.61
C VAL A 167 0.11 1.57 13.60
N ALA A 168 0.62 1.69 12.38
CA ALA A 168 0.52 0.64 11.38
C ALA A 168 1.78 0.54 10.53
N LEU A 169 2.13 -0.68 10.14
CA LEU A 169 3.16 -0.96 9.15
C LEU A 169 2.48 -1.29 7.84
N SER A 170 2.82 -0.57 6.79
CA SER A 170 2.27 -0.81 5.46
C SER A 170 3.39 -1.25 4.53
N THR A 171 3.23 -2.39 3.86
CA THR A 171 4.23 -3.00 2.98
C THR A 171 3.73 -3.00 1.53
N ARG A 172 4.65 -2.93 0.57
CA ARG A 172 4.34 -2.90 -0.88
C ARG A 172 4.93 -4.10 -1.59
N TRP A 173 4.09 -4.78 -2.38
CA TRP A 173 4.43 -6.03 -3.05
C TRP A 173 4.14 -5.93 -4.54
N LEU A 174 5.06 -6.46 -5.34
CA LEU A 174 5.07 -6.37 -6.80
C LEU A 174 4.94 -7.79 -7.40
N GLY A 175 3.83 -8.07 -8.06
CA GLY A 175 3.62 -9.30 -8.85
C GLY A 175 4.26 -9.21 -10.25
N GLU A 176 4.21 -10.31 -11.00
CA GLU A 176 4.97 -10.47 -12.25
C GLU A 176 4.59 -9.52 -13.38
N ASP A 177 3.39 -8.93 -13.38
CA ASP A 177 3.00 -7.92 -14.38
C ASP A 177 3.56 -6.51 -14.12
N THR A 178 4.22 -6.32 -12.98
CA THR A 178 4.75 -5.02 -12.59
C THR A 178 5.99 -4.70 -13.41
N THR A 179 6.06 -3.50 -13.96
CA THR A 179 7.23 -3.00 -14.69
C THR A 179 7.86 -1.82 -13.95
N TRP A 180 9.19 -1.70 -14.01
CA TRP A 180 9.90 -0.50 -13.59
C TRP A 180 9.49 0.66 -14.49
N PHE A 181 8.90 1.70 -13.92
CA PHE A 181 8.30 2.81 -14.65
C PHE A 181 8.56 4.13 -13.93
N PRO A 182 9.81 4.62 -13.91
CA PRO A 182 10.11 5.93 -13.35
C PRO A 182 9.48 7.02 -14.21
N HIS A 183 8.80 7.97 -13.58
CA HIS A 183 8.14 9.07 -14.26
C HIS A 183 8.24 10.37 -13.46
N ALA A 184 7.99 11.49 -14.13
CA ALA A 184 7.89 12.78 -13.45
C ALA A 184 6.77 12.72 -12.39
N GLY A 185 7.11 13.12 -11.17
CA GLY A 185 6.21 13.08 -10.03
C GLY A 185 5.91 11.72 -9.41
N CYS A 186 6.75 10.70 -9.64
CA CYS A 186 6.84 9.56 -8.72
C CYS A 186 7.79 9.87 -7.54
N ASP A 187 7.73 9.04 -6.50
CA ASP A 187 8.56 9.15 -5.30
C ASP A 187 10.05 9.06 -5.68
N PRO A 188 10.86 10.10 -5.39
CA PRO A 188 12.27 10.13 -5.76
C PRO A 188 13.17 9.31 -4.83
N THR A 189 12.61 8.55 -3.87
CA THR A 189 13.42 7.76 -2.92
C THR A 189 14.19 6.62 -3.58
N VAL A 190 13.66 6.08 -4.69
CA VAL A 190 14.39 5.12 -5.53
C VAL A 190 14.37 5.64 -6.95
N THR A 191 15.56 5.89 -7.48
CA THR A 191 15.75 6.38 -8.84
C THR A 191 16.40 5.31 -9.71
N GLN A 192 16.56 5.60 -10.99
CA GLN A 192 17.26 4.69 -11.91
C GLN A 192 18.71 4.41 -11.49
N ASP A 193 19.36 5.33 -10.78
CA ASP A 193 20.76 5.16 -10.34
C ASP A 193 20.88 4.16 -9.17
N ASP A 194 19.77 3.84 -8.51
CA ASP A 194 19.72 2.98 -7.32
C ASP A 194 19.35 1.51 -7.64
N THR A 195 19.04 1.21 -8.90
CA THR A 195 18.58 -0.13 -9.32
C THR A 195 19.10 -0.51 -10.70
N THR A 196 19.27 -1.81 -10.89
CA THR A 196 19.57 -2.45 -12.17
C THR A 196 18.32 -2.74 -13.02
N ALA A 197 17.12 -2.44 -12.49
CA ALA A 197 15.88 -2.61 -13.23
C ALA A 197 15.85 -1.77 -14.50
N VAL A 198 15.32 -2.36 -15.59
CA VAL A 198 15.23 -1.72 -16.90
C VAL A 198 13.82 -1.13 -17.09
N PRO A 199 13.68 0.15 -17.49
CA PRO A 199 12.37 0.75 -17.71
C PRO A 199 11.51 -0.05 -18.70
N GLY A 200 10.27 -0.35 -18.30
CA GLY A 200 9.32 -1.15 -19.07
C GLY A 200 9.45 -2.66 -18.88
N GLU A 201 10.43 -3.13 -18.09
CA GLU A 201 10.63 -4.54 -17.77
C GLU A 201 10.28 -4.85 -16.31
N TYR A 202 10.08 -6.13 -15.99
CA TYR A 202 9.89 -6.58 -14.63
C TYR A 202 11.08 -6.16 -13.75
N PRO A 203 10.88 -5.56 -12.57
CA PRO A 203 11.95 -5.01 -11.74
C PRO A 203 12.74 -6.12 -11.02
N ALA A 204 13.46 -6.93 -11.80
CA ALA A 204 14.23 -8.07 -11.35
C ALA A 204 15.59 -7.65 -10.75
N ASP A 205 15.52 -6.94 -9.62
CA ASP A 205 16.69 -6.50 -8.86
C ASP A 205 16.57 -7.06 -7.43
N ASP A 206 17.34 -8.10 -7.11
CA ASP A 206 17.24 -8.76 -5.79
C ASP A 206 17.83 -7.92 -4.65
N ASP A 207 18.69 -6.95 -4.95
CA ASP A 207 19.30 -6.06 -3.96
C ASP A 207 18.32 -4.94 -3.57
N ARG A 208 17.63 -4.36 -4.55
CA ARG A 208 16.67 -3.26 -4.32
C ARG A 208 15.24 -3.74 -4.10
N PHE A 209 14.80 -4.74 -4.84
CA PHE A 209 13.43 -5.28 -4.85
C PHE A 209 13.44 -6.80 -4.67
N PRO A 210 13.88 -7.31 -3.50
CA PRO A 210 14.13 -8.73 -3.30
C PRO A 210 12.90 -9.59 -3.64
N LEU A 211 13.13 -10.68 -4.35
CA LEU A 211 12.15 -11.75 -4.49
C LEU A 211 11.95 -12.41 -3.11
N ILE A 212 10.75 -12.30 -2.55
CA ILE A 212 10.46 -12.82 -1.21
C ILE A 212 9.72 -14.16 -1.25
N TYR A 213 8.85 -14.35 -2.25
CA TYR A 213 8.04 -15.54 -2.38
C TYR A 213 7.90 -15.94 -3.85
N ASP A 214 8.01 -17.24 -4.13
CA ASP A 214 7.69 -17.82 -5.42
C ASP A 214 7.12 -19.24 -5.23
N ALA A 215 5.82 -19.39 -5.48
CA ALA A 215 5.09 -20.65 -5.35
C ALA A 215 5.68 -21.79 -6.20
N ARG A 216 6.46 -21.48 -7.24
CA ARG A 216 7.10 -22.47 -8.12
C ARG A 216 8.35 -23.08 -7.49
N THR A 217 9.02 -22.35 -6.61
CA THR A 217 10.21 -22.82 -5.88
C THR A 217 9.88 -23.22 -4.45
N ASP A 218 8.84 -22.64 -3.86
CA ASP A 218 8.42 -22.86 -2.48
C ASP A 218 7.45 -24.04 -2.32
N GLY A 219 7.15 -24.75 -3.43
CA GLY A 219 6.17 -25.83 -3.57
C GLY A 219 6.38 -27.11 -2.75
N ASP A 220 7.30 -27.13 -1.77
CA ASP A 220 7.44 -28.22 -0.79
C ASP A 220 6.92 -27.85 0.62
N ALA A 221 6.44 -26.62 0.84
CA ALA A 221 5.89 -26.20 2.13
C ALA A 221 4.42 -25.74 1.98
N ALA A 222 3.51 -26.69 1.76
CA ALA A 222 2.09 -26.41 1.97
C ALA A 222 1.86 -26.01 3.45
N PRO A 223 1.18 -24.89 3.74
CA PRO A 223 0.83 -24.56 5.12
C PRO A 223 -0.09 -25.67 5.66
N ALA A 224 0.26 -26.21 6.83
CA ALA A 224 -0.54 -27.21 7.52
C ALA A 224 -1.98 -26.71 7.66
N GLY A 225 -2.91 -27.38 6.99
CA GLY A 225 -4.32 -27.03 7.00
C GLY A 225 -4.85 -26.92 8.43
N ALA A 226 -5.54 -25.81 8.71
CA ALA A 226 -6.34 -25.69 9.92
C ALA A 226 -7.35 -26.85 9.98
N PRO A 227 -7.57 -27.47 11.16
CA PRO A 227 -8.54 -28.54 11.27
C PRO A 227 -9.94 -27.99 11.00
N ALA A 228 -10.68 -28.66 10.12
CA ALA A 228 -12.10 -28.39 9.91
C ALA A 228 -12.84 -28.60 11.24
N SER A 229 -13.42 -27.53 11.79
CA SER A 229 -14.37 -27.63 12.89
C SER A 229 -15.69 -28.18 12.35
N ALA A 230 -16.15 -29.27 12.97
CA ALA A 230 -17.49 -29.84 12.83
C ALA A 230 -18.55 -29.05 13.60
#